data_AF-A0A3D1MCJ0-F1
#
_entry.id   AF-A0A3D1MCJ0-F1
#
_cell.length_a   1.000
_cell.length_b   1.000
_cell.length_c   1.000
_cell.angle_alpha   90.00
_cell.angle_beta   90.00
_cell.angle_gamma   90.00
#
_symmetry.space_group_name_H-M   'P 1'
#
loop_
_entity.id
_entity.type
_entity.pdbx_description
1 polymer ?
#
loop_
_entity_poly.entity_id
_entity_poly.type
_entity_poly.pdbx_seq_one_letter_code
_entity_poly.pdbx_strand_id
1 'polypeptide(L)'
;FDFLQPLEGEGMLYVFIIMGILGLGVMLGFFYRISVTGYFFLWTYVYLMQKASYNNHYYLMVLLLFLMILMPVHRALSLDARAKRVKPSNTIGKWARYILIALLLIVYTYASLNKIYPDWLDAKPLEIWMKAKADLPIIGPYLQAPWLPRLLAYGGIFFDGLIIPMLLWRRTRWIGVLLALGFHLVNSIIFQIGIFPYMMIGSMVLFFPPELIQRRFFPKRSPEDTIDNPPLSISMLVVLLSFLILNILLPLRHHLMPGDVTYTEEGHKMSWRMMLRAKAAEYPSFFEVVDTETGVRQRINAADYLTDKQLAKVFCLPDMTWQFAQMLKEDIRRTEHREVAVYVTCRCSINGNEAVTMYDESVDLTSVPYSLFQADDWIIASK
;
A
#
# COMPACT_ATOMS: atom_id res chain seq x y z
N PHE A 1 13.47 -7.44 0.81
CA PHE A 1 13.94 -8.84 0.89
C PHE A 1 15.40 -8.84 0.51
N ASP A 2 16.22 -9.70 1.09
CA ASP A 2 17.68 -9.63 0.89
C ASP A 2 18.09 -9.95 -0.56
N PHE A 3 17.26 -10.72 -1.28
CA PHE A 3 17.45 -11.02 -2.70
C PHE A 3 17.08 -9.87 -3.66
N LEU A 4 16.49 -8.77 -3.16
CA LEU A 4 16.10 -7.60 -3.97
C LEU A 4 16.89 -6.37 -3.52
N GLN A 5 17.95 -6.06 -4.25
CA GLN A 5 18.74 -4.85 -4.05
C GLN A 5 18.40 -3.82 -5.13
N PRO A 6 18.43 -2.51 -4.80
CA PRO A 6 18.34 -1.47 -5.82
C PRO A 6 19.52 -1.59 -6.78
N LEU A 7 19.27 -1.30 -8.06
CA LEU A 7 20.36 -1.19 -9.03
C LEU A 7 21.25 0.00 -8.67
N GLU A 8 22.56 -0.22 -8.71
CA GLU A 8 23.56 0.80 -8.40
C GLU A 8 23.53 1.97 -9.40
N GLY A 9 24.04 3.12 -8.94
CA GLY A 9 24.13 4.34 -9.75
C GLY A 9 22.76 4.77 -10.30
N GLU A 10 22.71 4.99 -11.62
CA GLU A 10 21.48 5.43 -12.31
C GLU A 10 20.56 4.26 -12.71
N GLY A 11 20.87 3.01 -12.33
CA GLY A 11 20.11 1.83 -12.77
C GLY A 11 18.61 1.94 -12.47
N MET A 12 18.25 2.46 -11.29
CA MET A 12 16.85 2.67 -10.91
C MET A 12 16.14 3.74 -11.75
N LEU A 13 16.87 4.73 -12.28
CA LEU A 13 16.28 5.73 -13.18
C LEU A 13 15.78 5.07 -14.46
N TYR A 14 16.57 4.17 -15.06
CA TYR A 14 16.15 3.43 -16.24
C TYR A 14 14.94 2.54 -15.96
N VAL A 15 14.88 1.88 -14.80
CA VAL A 15 13.70 1.11 -14.38
C VAL A 15 12.45 1.99 -14.39
N PHE A 16 12.51 3.20 -13.81
CA PHE A 16 11.37 4.12 -13.80
C PHE A 16 11.01 4.68 -15.18
N ILE A 17 11.99 4.94 -16.06
CA ILE A 17 11.73 5.34 -17.45
C ILE A 17 11.00 4.22 -18.19
N ILE A 18 11.45 2.97 -18.07
CA ILE A 18 10.81 1.81 -18.69
C ILE A 18 9.38 1.63 -18.14
N MET A 19 9.19 1.78 -16.83
CA MET A 19 7.85 1.78 -16.23
C MET A 19 6.95 2.85 -16.83
N GLY A 20 7.46 4.06 -17.07
CA GLY A 20 6.72 5.14 -17.73
C GLY A 20 6.30 4.78 -19.16
N ILE A 21 7.22 4.23 -19.96
CA ILE A 21 6.94 3.76 -21.33
C ILE A 21 5.89 2.66 -21.33
N LEU A 22 6.02 1.67 -20.44
CA LEU A 22 5.05 0.58 -20.32
C LEU A 22 3.68 1.09 -19.87
N GLY A 23 3.62 2.06 -18.94
CA GLY A 23 2.39 2.72 -18.53
C GLY A 23 1.69 3.44 -19.68
N LEU A 24 2.44 4.15 -20.54
CA LEU A 24 1.91 4.73 -21.78
C LEU A 24 1.42 3.66 -22.75
N GLY A 25 2.14 2.54 -22.87
CA GLY A 25 1.73 1.38 -23.65
C GLY A 25 0.39 0.80 -23.17
N VAL A 26 0.19 0.67 -21.86
CA VAL A 26 -1.09 0.26 -21.26
C VAL A 26 -2.21 1.27 -21.56
N MET A 27 -1.95 2.57 -21.38
CA MET A 27 -2.93 3.64 -21.62
C MET A 27 -3.42 3.66 -23.08
N LEU A 28 -2.48 3.54 -24.03
CA LEU A 28 -2.79 3.55 -25.46
C LEU A 28 -3.25 2.17 -25.98
N GLY A 29 -3.09 1.12 -25.16
CA GLY A 29 -3.25 -0.28 -25.55
C GLY A 29 -2.36 -0.67 -26.73
N PHE A 30 -1.08 -0.28 -26.67
CA PHE A 30 -0.05 -0.64 -27.63
C PHE A 30 0.77 -1.81 -27.09
N PHE A 31 0.80 -2.94 -27.81
CA PHE A 31 1.30 -4.22 -27.31
C PHE A 31 0.76 -4.53 -25.90
N TYR A 32 -0.54 -4.32 -25.71
CA TYR A 32 -1.17 -4.22 -24.40
C TYR A 32 -0.77 -5.35 -23.45
N ARG A 33 -0.78 -6.61 -23.92
CA ARG A 33 -0.45 -7.78 -23.09
C ARG A 33 1.01 -7.75 -22.62
N ILE A 34 1.94 -7.33 -23.47
CA ILE A 34 3.36 -7.19 -23.11
C ILE A 34 3.52 -6.00 -22.16
N SER A 35 2.92 -4.85 -22.49
CA SER A 35 3.01 -3.63 -21.69
C SER A 35 2.48 -3.82 -20.29
N VAL A 36 1.27 -4.39 -20.12
CA VAL A 36 0.67 -4.60 -18.79
C VAL A 36 1.42 -5.65 -17.98
N THR A 37 1.95 -6.69 -18.63
CA THR A 37 2.74 -7.74 -17.97
C THR A 37 4.08 -7.20 -17.48
N GLY A 38 4.81 -6.50 -18.34
CA GLY A 38 6.06 -5.83 -17.92
C GLY A 38 5.81 -4.80 -16.83
N TYR A 39 4.73 -4.03 -16.93
CA TYR A 39 4.39 -3.02 -15.95
C TYR A 39 4.04 -3.63 -14.58
N PHE A 40 3.31 -4.75 -14.57
CA PHE A 40 3.03 -5.53 -13.37
C PHE A 40 4.32 -6.00 -12.68
N PHE A 41 5.25 -6.60 -13.41
CA PHE A 41 6.49 -7.09 -12.83
C PHE A 41 7.38 -5.96 -12.28
N LEU A 42 7.50 -4.84 -13.01
CA LEU A 42 8.29 -3.71 -12.52
C LEU A 42 7.65 -3.02 -11.32
N TRP A 43 6.33 -2.85 -11.30
CA TRP A 43 5.62 -2.36 -10.10
C TRP A 43 5.81 -3.29 -8.92
N THR A 44 5.73 -4.60 -9.14
CA THR A 44 5.96 -5.61 -8.09
C THR A 44 7.38 -5.53 -7.57
N TYR A 45 8.38 -5.45 -8.46
CA TYR A 45 9.79 -5.29 -8.11
C TYR A 45 10.02 -4.04 -7.24
N VAL A 46 9.56 -2.87 -7.68
CA VAL A 46 9.72 -1.62 -6.93
C VAL A 46 8.97 -1.67 -5.59
N TYR A 47 7.75 -2.21 -5.58
CA TYR A 47 6.95 -2.35 -4.36
C TYR A 47 7.65 -3.22 -3.30
N LEU A 48 8.21 -4.37 -3.70
CA LEU A 48 8.89 -5.29 -2.78
C LEU A 48 10.23 -4.75 -2.26
N MET A 49 10.88 -3.85 -3.00
CA MET A 49 12.12 -3.20 -2.57
C MET A 49 11.90 -2.05 -1.58
N GLN A 50 10.86 -1.24 -1.75
CA GLN A 50 10.71 0.03 -1.05
C GLN A 50 10.12 -0.10 0.38
N LYS A 51 10.82 -0.79 1.29
CA LYS A 51 10.38 -0.96 2.70
C LYS A 51 10.10 0.36 3.41
N ALA A 52 11.01 1.33 3.31
CA ALA A 52 10.86 2.64 3.94
C ALA A 52 9.74 3.50 3.31
N SER A 53 9.26 3.14 2.11
CA SER A 53 8.17 3.85 1.41
C SER A 53 6.92 2.99 1.24
N TYR A 54 6.79 1.92 2.02
CA TYR A 54 5.65 1.02 1.96
C TYR A 54 4.32 1.79 1.94
N ASN A 55 3.47 1.47 0.96
CA ASN A 55 2.14 2.03 0.84
C ASN A 55 1.18 0.98 0.25
N ASN A 56 0.05 0.75 0.91
CA ASN A 56 -1.03 -0.12 0.45
C ASN A 56 -1.56 0.28 -0.94
N HIS A 57 -1.41 1.54 -1.34
CA HIS A 57 -1.87 2.03 -2.64
C HIS A 57 -1.03 1.48 -3.80
N TYR A 58 0.26 1.25 -3.58
CA TYR A 58 1.13 0.58 -4.55
C TYR A 58 0.83 -0.92 -4.62
N TYR A 59 0.48 -1.54 -3.49
CA TYR A 59 -0.03 -2.90 -3.48
C TYR A 59 -1.32 -3.02 -4.30
N LEU A 60 -2.28 -2.09 -4.14
CA LEU A 60 -3.49 -2.05 -4.98
C LEU A 60 -3.16 -1.91 -6.47
N MET A 61 -2.16 -1.09 -6.85
CA MET A 61 -1.72 -0.98 -8.24
C MET A 61 -1.24 -2.33 -8.80
N VAL A 62 -0.42 -3.05 -8.04
CA VAL A 62 0.05 -4.41 -8.43
C VAL A 62 -1.13 -5.35 -8.69
N LEU A 63 -2.14 -5.34 -7.80
CA LEU A 63 -3.33 -6.17 -7.96
C LEU A 63 -4.20 -5.78 -9.17
N LEU A 64 -4.35 -4.48 -9.42
CA LEU A 64 -5.08 -3.97 -10.59
C LEU A 64 -4.39 -4.39 -11.89
N LEU A 65 -3.05 -4.27 -11.95
CA LEU A 65 -2.26 -4.70 -13.10
C LEU A 65 -2.37 -6.21 -13.32
N PHE A 66 -2.35 -7.02 -12.25
CA PHE A 66 -2.61 -8.45 -12.34
C PHE A 66 -3.98 -8.76 -12.97
N LEU A 67 -5.05 -8.11 -12.49
CA LEU A 67 -6.38 -8.28 -13.08
C LEU A 67 -6.43 -7.82 -14.54
N MET A 68 -5.77 -6.72 -14.87
CA MET A 68 -5.66 -6.20 -16.23
C MET A 68 -4.90 -7.16 -17.17
N ILE A 69 -3.90 -7.92 -16.69
CA ILE A 69 -3.25 -8.98 -17.47
C ILE A 69 -4.27 -10.03 -17.93
N LEU A 70 -5.31 -10.32 -17.13
CA LEU A 70 -6.33 -11.31 -17.48
C LEU A 70 -7.38 -10.75 -18.46
N MET A 71 -7.63 -9.43 -18.42
CA MET A 71 -8.73 -8.82 -19.18
C MET A 71 -8.34 -8.37 -20.60
N PRO A 72 -9.17 -8.64 -21.63
CA PRO A 72 -8.93 -8.17 -22.99
C PRO A 72 -9.45 -6.73 -23.23
N VAL A 73 -9.12 -5.76 -22.34
CA VAL A 73 -9.66 -4.38 -22.40
C VAL A 73 -9.16 -3.55 -23.59
N HIS A 74 -8.11 -3.99 -24.28
CA HIS A 74 -7.52 -3.31 -25.42
C HIS A 74 -8.26 -3.55 -26.75
N ARG A 75 -9.42 -4.22 -26.78
CA ARG A 75 -10.06 -4.61 -28.06
C ARG A 75 -10.91 -3.53 -28.73
N ALA A 76 -11.14 -2.38 -28.08
CA ALA A 76 -12.08 -1.37 -28.57
C ALA A 76 -11.42 -0.17 -29.27
N LEU A 77 -10.64 0.63 -28.53
CA LEU A 77 -10.11 1.94 -28.97
C LEU A 77 -8.58 2.00 -28.99
N SER A 78 -7.92 0.87 -28.76
CA SER A 78 -6.48 0.83 -28.62
C SER A 78 -5.72 0.95 -29.94
N LEU A 79 -4.43 1.26 -29.84
CA LEU A 79 -3.51 1.16 -30.96
C LEU A 79 -3.39 -0.27 -31.52
N ASP A 80 -3.50 -1.31 -30.67
CA ASP A 80 -3.50 -2.70 -31.14
C ASP A 80 -4.73 -3.03 -31.99
N ALA A 81 -5.92 -2.54 -31.62
CA ALA A 81 -7.14 -2.71 -32.40
C ALA A 81 -7.08 -1.94 -33.71
N ARG A 82 -6.57 -0.69 -33.68
CA ARG A 82 -6.36 0.14 -34.88
C ARG A 82 -5.35 -0.48 -35.85
N ALA A 83 -4.29 -1.07 -35.32
CA ALA A 83 -3.26 -1.79 -36.08
C ALA A 83 -3.66 -3.22 -36.48
N LYS A 84 -4.91 -3.64 -36.21
CA LYS A 84 -5.43 -4.99 -36.49
C LYS A 84 -4.63 -6.14 -35.87
N ARG A 85 -3.93 -5.89 -34.75
CA ARG A 85 -3.20 -6.93 -33.98
C ARG A 85 -4.13 -7.78 -33.11
N VAL A 86 -5.33 -7.30 -32.85
CA VAL A 86 -6.37 -8.00 -32.10
C VAL A 86 -7.72 -7.83 -32.79
N LYS A 87 -8.59 -8.84 -32.71
CA LYS A 87 -9.97 -8.76 -33.21
C LYS A 87 -10.73 -7.66 -32.43
N PRO A 88 -11.21 -6.60 -33.10
CA PRO A 88 -11.97 -5.54 -32.42
C PRO A 88 -13.20 -6.08 -31.70
N SER A 89 -13.57 -5.44 -30.59
CA SER A 89 -14.81 -5.72 -29.83
C SER A 89 -15.22 -4.49 -29.04
N ASN A 90 -16.52 -4.17 -29.06
CA ASN A 90 -17.11 -3.14 -28.21
C ASN A 90 -17.71 -3.71 -26.91
N THR A 91 -17.61 -5.03 -26.72
CA THR A 91 -18.18 -5.73 -25.56
C THR A 91 -17.10 -6.47 -24.77
N ILE A 92 -17.34 -6.62 -23.47
CA ILE A 92 -16.57 -7.44 -22.54
C ILE A 92 -17.51 -8.06 -21.51
N GLY A 93 -17.17 -9.26 -21.03
CA GLY A 93 -17.93 -9.91 -19.98
C GLY A 93 -18.04 -9.05 -18.72
N LYS A 94 -19.24 -9.00 -18.11
CA LYS A 94 -19.53 -8.18 -16.93
C LYS A 94 -18.61 -8.45 -15.74
N TRP A 95 -18.06 -9.67 -15.65
CA TRP A 95 -17.09 -10.06 -14.63
C TRP A 95 -15.90 -9.11 -14.54
N ALA A 96 -15.40 -8.59 -15.68
CA ALA A 96 -14.22 -7.74 -15.72
C ALA A 96 -14.45 -6.41 -14.99
N ARG A 97 -15.68 -5.88 -15.07
CA ARG A 97 -16.10 -4.71 -14.30
C ARG A 97 -16.29 -5.08 -12.83
N TYR A 98 -17.01 -6.15 -12.54
CA TYR A 98 -17.41 -6.48 -11.17
C TYR A 98 -16.25 -6.95 -10.30
N ILE A 99 -15.22 -7.61 -10.86
CA ILE A 99 -14.03 -7.99 -10.08
C ILE A 99 -13.24 -6.76 -9.62
N LEU A 100 -13.14 -5.72 -10.46
CA LEU A 100 -12.50 -4.46 -10.10
C LEU A 100 -13.29 -3.75 -8.99
N ILE A 101 -14.61 -3.69 -9.13
CA ILE A 101 -15.51 -3.14 -8.10
C ILE A 101 -15.40 -3.93 -6.79
N ALA A 102 -15.35 -5.26 -6.86
CA ALA A 102 -15.23 -6.13 -5.68
C ALA A 102 -13.89 -5.90 -4.96
N LEU A 103 -12.78 -5.76 -5.70
CA LEU A 103 -11.49 -5.40 -5.12
C LEU A 103 -11.55 -4.05 -4.40
N LEU A 104 -12.13 -3.01 -5.03
CA LEU A 104 -12.30 -1.71 -4.39
C LEU A 104 -13.19 -1.80 -3.15
N LEU A 105 -14.29 -2.56 -3.22
CA LEU A 105 -15.17 -2.80 -2.07
C LEU A 105 -14.40 -3.42 -0.89
N ILE A 106 -13.58 -4.44 -1.14
CA ILE A 106 -12.74 -5.07 -0.11
C ILE A 106 -11.81 -4.04 0.53
N VAL A 107 -11.06 -3.28 -0.29
CA VAL A 107 -10.10 -2.28 0.18
C VAL A 107 -10.77 -1.21 1.04
N TYR A 108 -11.88 -0.64 0.58
CA TYR A 108 -12.62 0.40 1.29
C TYR A 108 -13.30 -0.13 2.55
N THR A 109 -13.81 -1.37 2.53
CA THR A 109 -14.37 -2.02 3.72
C THR A 109 -13.30 -2.15 4.81
N TYR A 110 -12.13 -2.67 4.47
CA TYR A 110 -11.03 -2.75 5.43
C TYR A 110 -10.52 -1.36 5.86
N ALA A 111 -10.49 -0.38 4.96
CA ALA A 111 -10.09 0.98 5.29
C ALA A 111 -11.00 1.61 6.36
N SER A 112 -12.31 1.31 6.31
CA SER A 112 -13.30 1.72 7.31
C SER A 112 -13.14 0.93 8.61
N LEU A 113 -13.13 -0.40 8.55
CA LEU A 113 -13.04 -1.27 9.74
C LEU A 113 -11.76 -1.02 10.54
N ASN A 114 -10.63 -0.86 9.87
CA ASN A 114 -9.34 -0.64 10.52
C ASN A 114 -9.24 0.73 11.23
N LYS A 115 -10.14 1.68 10.92
CA LYS A 115 -10.25 2.96 11.61
C LYS A 115 -11.11 2.89 12.88
N ILE A 116 -11.79 1.77 13.13
CA ILE A 116 -12.59 1.57 14.33
C ILE A 116 -11.69 1.02 15.44
N TYR A 117 -10.87 1.90 16.01
CA TYR A 117 -10.03 1.60 17.17
C TYR A 117 -9.85 2.86 18.05
N PRO A 118 -9.50 2.71 19.35
CA PRO A 118 -9.59 3.80 20.33
C PRO A 118 -8.93 5.12 19.90
N ASP A 119 -7.65 5.11 19.54
CA ASP A 119 -6.96 6.37 19.22
C ASP A 119 -7.50 7.07 17.97
N TRP A 120 -8.03 6.32 16.99
CA TRP A 120 -8.66 6.94 15.82
C TRP A 120 -9.99 7.58 16.17
N LEU A 121 -10.79 6.94 17.02
CA LEU A 121 -12.06 7.53 17.51
C LEU A 121 -11.82 8.78 18.35
N ASP A 122 -10.68 8.83 19.05
CA ASP A 122 -10.16 10.01 19.74
C ASP A 122 -9.48 11.02 18.80
N ALA A 123 -9.37 10.71 17.51
CA ALA A 123 -8.74 11.53 16.47
C ALA A 123 -7.25 11.86 16.68
N LYS A 124 -6.54 11.16 17.57
CA LYS A 124 -5.12 11.42 17.88
C LYS A 124 -4.20 11.47 16.64
N PRO A 125 -4.20 10.47 15.74
CA PRO A 125 -3.34 10.54 14.55
C PRO A 125 -3.67 11.74 13.65
N LEU A 126 -4.96 12.10 13.54
CA LEU A 126 -5.39 13.25 12.74
C LEU A 126 -4.91 14.56 13.36
N GLU A 127 -4.96 14.70 14.68
CA GLU A 127 -4.42 15.88 15.37
C GLU A 127 -2.93 16.07 15.10
N ILE A 128 -2.15 14.99 15.20
CA ILE A 128 -0.70 15.00 14.91
C ILE A 128 -0.47 15.44 13.45
N TRP A 129 -1.20 14.86 12.50
CA TRP A 129 -1.04 15.20 11.09
C TRP A 129 -1.49 16.62 10.77
N MET A 130 -2.58 17.12 11.36
CA MET A 130 -3.04 18.49 11.13
C MET A 130 -2.05 19.52 11.69
N LYS A 131 -1.49 19.27 12.88
CA LYS A 131 -0.43 20.12 13.46
C LYS A 131 0.79 20.22 12.54
N ALA A 132 1.20 19.10 11.94
CA ALA A 132 2.30 19.06 10.97
C ALA A 132 2.01 19.81 9.64
N LYS A 133 0.77 20.30 9.44
CA LYS A 133 0.34 21.05 8.26
C LYS A 133 -0.04 22.50 8.57
N ALA A 134 0.33 23.02 9.74
CA ALA A 134 0.02 24.38 10.18
C ALA A 134 0.54 25.47 9.22
N ASP A 135 1.72 25.24 8.61
CA ASP A 135 2.38 26.21 7.73
C ASP A 135 1.94 26.14 6.27
N LEU A 136 0.92 25.33 5.93
CA LEU A 136 0.40 25.29 4.57
C LEU A 136 -0.22 26.65 4.20
N PRO A 137 0.18 27.26 3.05
CA PRO A 137 -0.40 28.50 2.60
C PRO A 137 -1.92 28.40 2.48
N ILE A 138 -2.63 29.44 2.94
CA ILE A 138 -4.10 29.59 2.87
C ILE A 138 -4.85 28.63 3.81
N ILE A 139 -4.60 27.33 3.74
CA ILE A 139 -5.40 26.31 4.45
C ILE A 139 -4.88 25.95 5.84
N GLY A 140 -3.59 26.16 6.11
CA GLY A 140 -2.92 25.76 7.36
C GLY A 140 -3.65 26.21 8.63
N PRO A 141 -4.06 27.48 8.77
CA PRO A 141 -4.81 27.96 9.93
C PRO A 141 -6.16 27.26 10.13
N TYR A 142 -6.87 26.95 9.04
CA TYR A 142 -8.15 26.24 9.11
C TYR A 142 -7.98 24.78 9.51
N LEU A 143 -6.84 24.16 9.16
CA LEU A 143 -6.51 22.81 9.59
C LEU A 143 -6.31 22.68 11.10
N GLN A 144 -6.06 23.80 11.80
CA GLN A 144 -5.87 23.81 13.25
C GLN A 144 -7.17 23.93 14.05
N ALA A 145 -8.34 23.94 13.39
CA ALA A 145 -9.62 24.02 14.09
C ALA A 145 -9.84 22.79 15.00
N PRO A 146 -10.22 22.97 16.28
CA PRO A 146 -10.27 21.86 17.25
C PRO A 146 -11.31 20.79 16.93
N TRP A 147 -12.34 21.12 16.15
CA TRP A 147 -13.37 20.17 15.71
C TRP A 147 -12.95 19.36 14.47
N LEU A 148 -11.95 19.81 13.71
CA LEU A 148 -11.62 19.23 12.40
C LEU A 148 -11.05 17.82 12.50
N PRO A 149 -10.07 17.50 13.39
CA PRO A 149 -9.55 16.15 13.53
C PRO A 149 -10.66 15.12 13.79
N ARG A 150 -11.61 15.46 14.67
CA ARG A 150 -12.77 14.60 14.97
C ARG A 150 -13.69 14.46 13.76
N LEU A 151 -14.00 15.53 13.04
CA LEU A 151 -14.77 15.45 11.81
C LEU A 151 -14.10 14.53 10.78
N LEU A 152 -12.78 14.64 10.61
CA LEU A 152 -12.00 13.81 9.69
C LEU A 152 -11.94 12.35 10.13
N ALA A 153 -11.84 12.07 11.43
CA ALA A 153 -11.80 10.71 11.96
C ALA A 153 -13.10 9.94 11.67
N TYR A 154 -14.25 10.49 12.09
CA TYR A 154 -15.56 9.86 11.84
C TYR A 154 -15.96 9.94 10.37
N GLY A 155 -15.68 11.08 9.71
CA GLY A 155 -15.89 11.25 8.28
C GLY A 155 -15.13 10.24 7.45
N GLY A 156 -13.89 9.91 7.82
CA GLY A 156 -13.09 8.87 7.17
C GLY A 156 -13.71 7.47 7.31
N ILE A 157 -14.22 7.10 8.49
CA ILE A 157 -14.91 5.82 8.72
C ILE A 157 -16.15 5.70 7.82
N PHE A 158 -17.03 6.71 7.86
CA PHE A 158 -18.27 6.70 7.09
C PHE A 158 -18.03 6.79 5.59
N PHE A 159 -17.08 7.63 5.16
CA PHE A 159 -16.70 7.74 3.76
C PHE A 159 -16.23 6.38 3.25
N ASP A 160 -15.25 5.76 3.92
CA ASP A 160 -14.68 4.50 3.44
C ASP A 160 -15.74 3.38 3.44
N GLY A 161 -16.60 3.32 4.45
CA GLY A 161 -17.62 2.28 4.58
C GLY A 161 -18.78 2.43 3.59
N LEU A 162 -19.12 3.65 3.19
CA LEU A 162 -20.32 3.94 2.39
C LEU A 162 -20.04 4.29 0.93
N ILE A 163 -18.83 4.73 0.58
CA ILE A 163 -18.58 5.29 -0.75
C ILE A 163 -18.86 4.31 -1.89
N ILE A 164 -18.43 3.06 -1.75
CA ILE A 164 -18.65 2.03 -2.78
C ILE A 164 -20.16 1.69 -2.91
N PRO A 165 -20.90 1.37 -1.82
CA PRO A 165 -22.36 1.24 -1.89
C PRO A 165 -23.07 2.46 -2.49
N MET A 166 -22.64 3.68 -2.12
CA MET A 166 -23.22 4.92 -2.62
C MET A 166 -23.04 5.07 -4.13
N LEU A 167 -21.86 4.75 -4.66
CA LEU A 167 -21.56 4.79 -6.09
C LEU A 167 -22.32 3.72 -6.89
N LEU A 168 -22.52 2.53 -6.28
CA LEU A 168 -23.31 1.46 -6.89
C LEU A 168 -24.80 1.81 -6.96
N TRP A 169 -25.37 2.34 -5.87
CA TRP A 169 -26.79 2.63 -5.81
C TRP A 169 -27.18 3.87 -6.60
N ARG A 170 -28.07 3.68 -7.59
CA ARG A 170 -28.48 4.73 -8.53
C ARG A 170 -28.98 6.03 -7.89
N ARG A 171 -29.59 5.97 -6.70
CA ARG A 171 -30.16 7.14 -6.01
C ARG A 171 -29.11 8.00 -5.35
N THR A 172 -28.01 7.40 -4.88
CA THR A 172 -26.93 8.08 -4.15
C THR A 172 -25.70 8.33 -5.01
N ARG A 173 -25.63 7.77 -6.22
CA ARG A 173 -24.42 7.77 -7.07
C ARG A 173 -23.79 9.14 -7.24
N TRP A 174 -24.56 10.15 -7.62
CA TRP A 174 -24.02 11.49 -7.87
C TRP A 174 -23.54 12.18 -6.59
N ILE A 175 -24.20 11.92 -5.45
CA ILE A 175 -23.71 12.35 -4.13
C ILE A 175 -22.37 11.67 -3.85
N GLY A 176 -22.29 10.34 -4.07
CA GLY A 176 -21.05 9.57 -3.94
C GLY A 176 -19.92 10.10 -4.83
N VAL A 177 -20.21 10.48 -6.07
CA VAL A 177 -19.20 11.05 -7.00
C VAL A 177 -18.65 12.37 -6.45
N LEU A 178 -19.51 13.28 -5.99
CA LEU A 178 -19.08 14.56 -5.43
C LEU A 178 -18.25 14.37 -4.15
N LEU A 179 -18.69 13.45 -3.26
CA LEU A 179 -17.95 13.11 -2.05
C LEU A 179 -16.60 12.46 -2.37
N ALA A 180 -16.55 11.50 -3.29
CA ALA A 180 -15.30 10.85 -3.71
C ALA A 180 -14.33 11.85 -4.32
N LEU A 181 -14.80 12.71 -5.22
CA LEU A 181 -13.98 13.74 -5.83
C LEU A 181 -13.39 14.68 -4.77
N GLY A 182 -14.22 15.20 -3.86
CA GLY A 182 -13.77 16.05 -2.76
C GLY A 182 -12.75 15.35 -1.86
N PHE A 183 -13.07 14.15 -1.38
CA PHE A 183 -12.19 13.37 -0.52
C PHE A 183 -10.82 13.07 -1.16
N HIS A 184 -10.80 12.67 -2.42
CA HIS A 184 -9.55 12.38 -3.12
C HIS A 184 -8.74 13.65 -3.39
N LEU A 185 -9.37 14.77 -3.75
CA LEU A 185 -8.66 16.04 -3.91
C LEU A 185 -8.07 16.54 -2.58
N VAL A 186 -8.83 16.46 -1.48
CA VAL A 186 -8.35 16.75 -0.11
C VAL A 186 -7.13 15.87 0.21
N ASN A 187 -7.21 14.57 -0.08
CA ASN A 187 -6.08 13.66 0.11
C ASN A 187 -4.85 14.00 -0.74
N SER A 188 -5.05 14.42 -1.99
CA SER A 188 -3.94 14.84 -2.83
C SER A 188 -3.27 16.12 -2.33
N ILE A 189 -4.05 17.10 -1.87
CA ILE A 189 -3.56 18.43 -1.49
C ILE A 189 -2.91 18.39 -0.09
N ILE A 190 -3.60 17.81 0.90
CA ILE A 190 -3.17 17.85 2.30
C ILE A 190 -2.23 16.70 2.63
N PHE A 191 -2.62 15.46 2.27
CA PHE A 191 -1.92 14.25 2.68
C PHE A 191 -0.91 13.74 1.65
N GLN A 192 -0.98 14.21 0.40
CA GLN A 192 -0.04 13.90 -0.68
C GLN A 192 0.28 12.40 -0.82
N ILE A 193 -0.76 11.55 -0.72
CA ILE A 193 -0.65 10.08 -0.71
C ILE A 193 -0.34 9.44 -2.09
N GLY A 194 0.42 10.15 -2.93
CA GLY A 194 0.90 9.68 -4.23
C GLY A 194 -0.20 9.53 -5.28
N ILE A 195 -0.15 8.46 -6.06
CA ILE A 195 -1.01 8.24 -7.25
C ILE A 195 -2.47 7.90 -6.91
N PHE A 196 -2.75 7.53 -5.66
CA PHE A 196 -4.04 6.95 -5.28
C PHE A 196 -5.25 7.85 -5.52
N PRO A 197 -5.24 9.15 -5.17
CA PRO A 197 -6.38 10.03 -5.44
C PRO A 197 -6.81 10.03 -6.90
N TYR A 198 -5.84 10.14 -7.81
CA TYR A 198 -6.10 10.19 -9.25
C TYR A 198 -6.57 8.84 -9.79
N MET A 199 -5.99 7.74 -9.30
CA MET A 199 -6.43 6.39 -9.64
C MET A 199 -7.89 6.15 -9.22
N MET A 200 -8.27 6.56 -8.01
CA MET A 200 -9.65 6.41 -7.53
C MET A 200 -10.62 7.30 -8.29
N ILE A 201 -10.26 8.55 -8.57
CA ILE A 201 -11.07 9.45 -9.42
C ILE A 201 -11.31 8.81 -10.80
N GLY A 202 -10.25 8.29 -11.44
CA GLY A 202 -10.37 7.59 -12.72
C GLY A 202 -11.25 6.34 -12.64
N SER A 203 -11.15 5.59 -11.54
CA SER A 203 -11.94 4.36 -11.33
C SER A 203 -13.45 4.61 -11.18
N MET A 204 -13.89 5.84 -10.91
CA MET A 204 -15.32 6.18 -10.76
C MET A 204 -16.15 5.80 -12.01
N VAL A 205 -15.53 5.76 -13.19
CA VAL A 205 -16.18 5.32 -14.43
C VAL A 205 -16.78 3.91 -14.31
N LEU A 206 -16.17 3.04 -13.50
CA LEU A 206 -16.63 1.67 -13.27
C LEU A 206 -18.00 1.60 -12.60
N PHE A 207 -18.48 2.69 -11.98
CA PHE A 207 -19.75 2.72 -11.25
C PHE A 207 -20.93 3.21 -12.10
N PHE A 208 -20.70 3.62 -13.35
CA PHE A 208 -21.75 4.07 -14.26
C PHE A 208 -22.24 2.95 -15.21
N PRO A 209 -23.50 2.99 -15.67
CA PRO A 209 -23.96 2.08 -16.71
C PRO A 209 -23.11 2.22 -17.98
N PRO A 210 -22.63 1.13 -18.61
CA PRO A 210 -21.77 1.22 -19.79
C PRO A 210 -22.46 1.94 -20.95
N GLU A 211 -23.78 1.79 -21.08
CA GLU A 211 -24.59 2.41 -22.12
C GLU A 211 -24.60 3.94 -21.99
N LEU A 212 -24.57 4.45 -20.74
CA LEU A 212 -24.50 5.88 -20.49
C LEU A 212 -23.15 6.45 -20.94
N ILE A 213 -22.06 5.76 -20.60
CA ILE A 213 -20.70 6.15 -21.00
C ILE A 213 -20.55 6.08 -22.52
N GLN A 214 -21.02 4.99 -23.14
CA GLN A 214 -21.00 4.81 -24.59
C GLN A 214 -21.79 5.90 -25.31
N ARG A 215 -23.04 6.17 -24.92
CA ARG A 215 -23.86 7.21 -25.57
C ARG A 215 -23.25 8.60 -25.45
N ARG A 216 -22.61 8.90 -24.31
CA ARG A 216 -22.05 10.24 -24.05
C ARG A 216 -20.73 10.49 -24.76
N PHE A 217 -19.82 9.52 -24.74
CA PHE A 217 -18.43 9.69 -25.21
C PHE A 217 -18.14 8.98 -26.53
N PHE A 218 -18.93 7.97 -26.90
CA PHE A 218 -18.73 7.14 -28.09
C PHE A 218 -20.02 6.92 -28.89
N PRO A 219 -20.78 7.98 -29.26
CA PRO A 219 -22.14 7.88 -29.81
C PRO A 219 -22.22 7.11 -31.14
N LYS A 220 -21.11 7.05 -31.90
CA LYS A 220 -21.04 6.35 -33.20
C LYS A 220 -20.81 4.84 -33.08
N ARG A 221 -20.62 4.31 -31.87
CA ARG A 221 -20.41 2.88 -31.64
C ARG A 221 -21.71 2.26 -31.17
N SER A 222 -22.26 1.32 -31.95
CA SER A 222 -23.37 0.48 -31.50
C SER A 222 -22.85 -0.69 -30.68
N PRO A 223 -23.61 -1.19 -29.68
CA PRO A 223 -23.41 -2.55 -29.18
C PRO A 223 -23.50 -3.50 -30.38
N GLU A 224 -22.54 -4.41 -30.55
CA GLU A 224 -22.70 -5.48 -31.56
C GLU A 224 -23.82 -6.42 -31.09
N ASP A 225 -24.76 -6.74 -31.98
CA ASP A 225 -25.96 -7.54 -31.67
C ASP A 225 -25.66 -9.03 -31.43
N THR A 226 -24.46 -9.52 -31.80
CA THR A 226 -24.06 -10.91 -31.58
C THR A 226 -23.20 -11.05 -30.34
N ILE A 227 -23.85 -11.33 -29.21
CA ILE A 227 -23.19 -11.60 -27.94
C ILE A 227 -22.68 -13.04 -27.94
N ASP A 228 -21.46 -13.25 -28.42
CA ASP A 228 -20.67 -14.41 -27.99
C ASP A 228 -19.98 -14.03 -26.67
N ASN A 229 -20.74 -14.12 -25.57
CA ASN A 229 -20.17 -14.14 -24.22
C ASN A 229 -20.02 -15.60 -23.82
N PRO A 230 -18.93 -16.29 -24.21
CA PRO A 230 -18.70 -17.62 -23.69
C PRO A 230 -18.68 -17.53 -22.16
N PRO A 231 -19.26 -18.53 -21.47
CA PRO A 231 -19.17 -18.59 -20.02
C PRO A 231 -17.70 -18.54 -19.59
N LEU A 232 -17.43 -17.98 -18.41
CA LEU A 232 -16.08 -18.06 -17.86
C LEU A 232 -15.65 -19.53 -17.82
N SER A 233 -14.42 -19.79 -18.27
CA SER A 233 -13.82 -21.10 -18.03
C SER A 233 -13.72 -21.36 -16.53
N ILE A 234 -13.82 -22.63 -16.13
CA ILE A 234 -13.65 -23.05 -14.73
C ILE A 234 -12.28 -22.58 -14.21
N SER A 235 -11.23 -22.65 -15.03
CA SER A 235 -9.89 -22.16 -14.67
C SER A 235 -9.88 -20.67 -14.34
N MET A 236 -10.53 -19.83 -15.14
CA MET A 236 -10.63 -18.40 -14.87
C MET A 236 -11.44 -18.14 -13.60
N LEU A 237 -12.54 -18.88 -13.40
CA LEU A 237 -13.34 -18.76 -12.19
C LEU A 237 -12.53 -19.09 -10.93
N VAL A 238 -11.76 -20.19 -10.95
CA VAL A 238 -10.85 -20.56 -9.86
C VAL A 238 -9.82 -19.45 -9.59
N VAL A 239 -9.19 -18.89 -10.62
CA VAL A 239 -8.22 -17.80 -10.46
C VAL A 239 -8.87 -16.57 -9.81
N LEU A 240 -10.06 -16.16 -10.27
CA LEU A 240 -10.75 -14.98 -9.72
C LEU A 240 -11.24 -15.20 -8.28
N LEU A 241 -11.76 -16.39 -7.98
CA LEU A 241 -12.20 -16.73 -6.62
C LEU A 241 -11.00 -16.81 -5.67
N SER A 242 -9.92 -17.48 -6.06
CA SER A 242 -8.69 -17.53 -5.27
C SER A 242 -8.12 -16.12 -5.04
N PHE A 243 -8.15 -15.25 -6.06
CA PHE A 243 -7.76 -13.85 -5.92
C PHE A 243 -8.60 -13.11 -4.88
N LEU A 244 -9.93 -13.24 -4.91
CA LEU A 244 -10.80 -12.59 -3.93
C LEU A 244 -10.61 -13.15 -2.52
N ILE A 245 -10.54 -14.48 -2.40
CA ILE A 245 -10.29 -15.16 -1.12
C ILE A 245 -8.97 -14.68 -0.52
N LEU A 246 -7.90 -14.61 -1.31
CA LEU A 246 -6.61 -14.12 -0.85
C LEU A 246 -6.72 -12.67 -0.34
N ASN A 247 -7.40 -11.79 -1.07
CA ASN A 247 -7.56 -10.38 -0.68
C ASN A 247 -8.47 -10.17 0.54
N ILE A 248 -9.31 -11.16 0.87
CA ILE A 248 -10.12 -11.17 2.09
C ILE A 248 -9.33 -11.76 3.26
N LEU A 249 -8.67 -12.91 3.08
CA LEU A 249 -8.02 -13.64 4.17
C LEU A 249 -6.65 -13.07 4.55
N LEU A 250 -5.84 -12.63 3.58
CA LEU A 250 -4.49 -12.12 3.85
C LEU A 250 -4.49 -10.94 4.84
N PRO A 251 -5.41 -9.96 4.75
CA PRO A 251 -5.52 -8.90 5.77
C PRO A 251 -5.86 -9.39 7.18
N LEU A 252 -6.62 -10.49 7.31
CA LEU A 252 -7.08 -11.02 8.59
C LEU A 252 -6.01 -11.83 9.32
N ARG A 253 -4.90 -12.17 8.66
CA ARG A 253 -3.86 -13.05 9.24
C ARG A 253 -3.28 -12.55 10.56
N HIS A 254 -3.29 -11.23 10.79
CA HIS A 254 -2.80 -10.65 12.03
C HIS A 254 -3.60 -11.09 13.27
N HIS A 255 -4.85 -11.55 13.10
CA HIS A 255 -5.63 -12.15 14.20
C HIS A 255 -5.11 -13.52 14.65
N LEU A 256 -4.20 -14.14 13.88
CA LEU A 256 -3.51 -15.38 14.25
C LEU A 256 -2.19 -15.10 14.98
N MET A 257 -1.82 -13.83 15.13
CA MET A 257 -0.59 -13.38 15.78
C MET A 257 -0.99 -12.73 17.12
N PRO A 258 -0.31 -13.05 18.23
CA PRO A 258 -0.55 -12.37 19.51
C PRO A 258 -0.20 -10.88 19.45
N GLY A 259 -0.88 -10.08 20.27
CA GLY A 259 -0.63 -8.65 20.39
C GLY A 259 -1.45 -7.78 19.42
N ASP A 260 -1.36 -6.46 19.61
CA ASP A 260 -1.98 -5.49 18.71
C ASP A 260 -1.03 -5.18 17.55
N VAL A 261 -1.46 -5.49 16.32
CA VAL A 261 -0.76 -5.20 15.05
C VAL A 261 -0.37 -3.72 14.88
N THR A 262 -1.03 -2.82 15.59
CA THR A 262 -0.69 -1.39 15.64
C THR A 262 0.67 -1.18 16.30
N TYR A 263 0.98 -2.00 17.30
CA TYR A 263 2.24 -2.04 18.03
C TYR A 263 3.23 -2.99 17.39
N THR A 264 2.90 -4.28 17.25
CA THR A 264 3.84 -5.32 16.81
C THR A 264 4.23 -5.20 15.34
N GLU A 265 3.41 -4.55 14.50
CA GLU A 265 3.52 -4.52 13.02
C GLU A 265 3.35 -5.88 12.33
N GLU A 266 3.18 -6.95 13.09
CA GLU A 266 3.06 -8.31 12.58
C GLU A 266 1.74 -8.46 11.83
N GLY A 267 1.83 -8.88 10.57
CA GLY A 267 0.65 -8.92 9.72
C GLY A 267 0.16 -7.55 9.24
N HIS A 268 0.88 -6.44 9.44
CA HIS A 268 0.43 -5.10 9.03
C HIS A 268 0.45 -4.87 7.51
N LYS A 269 1.52 -5.31 6.83
CA LYS A 269 1.69 -5.13 5.37
C LYS A 269 0.68 -5.98 4.59
N MET A 270 0.20 -5.50 3.45
CA MET A 270 -0.78 -6.19 2.59
C MET A 270 -2.11 -6.48 3.31
N SER A 271 -2.46 -5.65 4.29
CA SER A 271 -3.66 -5.84 5.13
C SER A 271 -4.65 -4.68 5.07
N TRP A 272 -4.52 -3.82 4.05
CA TRP A 272 -5.40 -2.67 3.84
C TRP A 272 -5.48 -1.72 5.06
N ARG A 273 -4.43 -1.74 5.88
CA ARG A 273 -4.25 -0.86 7.04
C ARG A 273 -3.63 0.46 6.58
N MET A 274 -4.45 1.30 5.95
CA MET A 274 -3.98 2.51 5.26
C MET A 274 -4.08 3.73 6.18
N MET A 275 -2.94 4.40 6.40
CA MET A 275 -2.85 5.67 7.11
C MET A 275 -3.64 5.64 8.44
N LEU A 276 -3.23 4.77 9.36
CA LEU A 276 -3.95 4.56 10.62
C LEU A 276 -3.29 5.24 11.82
N ARG A 277 -1.96 5.37 11.82
CA ARG A 277 -1.20 5.79 13.01
C ARG A 277 -0.03 6.70 12.66
N ALA A 278 0.37 7.52 13.62
CA ALA A 278 1.70 8.10 13.70
C ALA A 278 2.53 7.23 14.66
N LYS A 279 3.71 6.78 14.22
CA LYS A 279 4.61 5.96 15.04
C LYS A 279 6.01 6.54 14.95
N ALA A 280 6.65 6.74 16.09
CA ALA A 280 7.97 7.34 16.19
C ALA A 280 8.79 6.69 17.31
N ALA A 281 10.09 6.53 17.06
CA ALA A 281 11.01 6.05 18.09
C ALA A 281 11.34 7.20 19.04
N GLU A 282 11.38 6.91 20.33
CA GLU A 282 11.75 7.85 21.37
C GLU A 282 13.15 7.56 21.90
N TYR A 283 13.75 8.58 22.52
CA TYR A 283 15.03 8.43 23.18
C TYR A 283 14.86 7.68 24.53
N PRO A 284 15.75 6.75 24.87
CA PRO A 284 16.84 6.23 24.06
C PRO A 284 16.37 5.11 23.11
N SER A 285 16.79 5.18 21.83
CA SER A 285 16.69 4.07 20.88
C SER A 285 18.02 3.93 20.15
N PHE A 286 18.67 2.77 20.25
CA PHE A 286 20.00 2.53 19.67
C PHE A 286 20.23 1.04 19.37
N PHE A 287 21.18 0.77 18.49
CA PHE A 287 21.72 -0.56 18.25
C PHE A 287 23.00 -0.73 19.06
N GLU A 288 23.16 -1.89 19.70
CA GLU A 288 24.36 -2.28 20.41
C GLU A 288 24.96 -3.52 19.75
N VAL A 289 26.21 -3.41 19.33
CA VAL A 289 27.00 -4.49 18.75
C VAL A 289 27.90 -5.06 19.84
N VAL A 290 27.92 -6.38 19.95
CA VAL A 290 28.75 -7.10 20.92
C VAL A 290 29.65 -8.06 20.17
N ASP A 291 30.95 -7.90 20.38
CA ASP A 291 31.95 -8.84 19.88
C ASP A 291 31.78 -10.21 20.56
N THR A 292 31.65 -11.26 19.76
CA THR A 292 31.41 -12.62 20.28
C THR A 292 32.63 -13.25 20.92
N GLU A 293 33.85 -12.81 20.60
CA GLU A 293 35.10 -13.31 21.18
C GLU A 293 35.51 -12.53 22.41
N THR A 294 35.46 -11.20 22.35
CA THR A 294 35.96 -10.31 23.42
C THR A 294 34.88 -9.83 24.38
N GLY A 295 33.60 -9.92 24.01
CA GLY A 295 32.48 -9.41 24.79
C GLY A 295 32.37 -7.89 24.82
N VAL A 296 33.22 -7.17 24.07
CA VAL A 296 33.22 -5.70 24.00
C VAL A 296 31.91 -5.22 23.37
N ARG A 297 31.23 -4.30 24.06
CA ARG A 297 29.97 -3.69 23.63
C ARG A 297 30.21 -2.30 23.05
N GLN A 298 29.59 -2.02 21.92
CA GLN A 298 29.67 -0.72 21.25
C GLN A 298 28.29 -0.30 20.74
N ARG A 299 27.91 0.95 21.03
CA ARG A 299 26.70 1.54 20.44
C ARG A 299 27.00 2.05 19.03
N ILE A 300 26.11 1.73 18.10
CA ILE A 300 26.19 2.18 16.71
C ILE A 300 25.21 3.32 16.47
N ASN A 301 25.69 4.36 15.82
CA ASN A 301 24.84 5.42 15.32
C ASN A 301 24.24 5.01 13.97
N ALA A 302 22.95 4.63 13.97
CA ALA A 302 22.27 4.20 12.75
C ALA A 302 22.22 5.27 11.65
N ALA A 303 22.37 6.56 12.00
CA ALA A 303 22.41 7.66 11.04
C ALA A 303 23.64 7.61 10.12
N ASP A 304 24.72 6.93 10.55
CA ASP A 304 25.94 6.79 9.73
C ASP A 304 25.73 5.81 8.55
N TYR A 305 24.68 4.98 8.63
CA TYR A 305 24.37 3.93 7.65
C TYR A 305 23.10 4.20 6.85
N LEU A 306 22.15 4.95 7.40
CA LEU A 306 20.79 5.03 6.89
C LEU A 306 20.42 6.43 6.45
N THR A 307 19.66 6.53 5.37
CA THR A 307 19.01 7.78 4.97
C THR A 307 17.99 8.22 6.03
N ASP A 308 17.68 9.52 6.11
CA ASP A 308 16.69 10.07 7.06
C ASP A 308 15.35 9.31 7.04
N LYS A 309 14.89 8.92 5.84
CA LYS A 309 13.63 8.17 5.68
C LYS A 309 13.70 6.75 6.25
N GLN A 310 14.85 6.10 6.14
CA GLN A 310 15.07 4.78 6.75
C GLN A 310 15.23 4.92 8.26
N LEU A 311 16.02 5.89 8.72
CA LEU A 311 16.27 6.16 10.13
C LEU A 311 14.98 6.45 10.90
N ALA A 312 14.07 7.22 10.31
CA ALA A 312 12.76 7.52 10.91
C ALA A 312 11.88 6.28 11.14
N LYS A 313 12.22 5.13 10.56
CA LYS A 313 11.42 3.90 10.59
C LYS A 313 12.15 2.68 11.15
N VAL A 314 13.48 2.66 11.08
CA VAL A 314 14.29 1.47 11.35
C VAL A 314 14.06 0.90 12.74
N PHE A 315 13.79 1.75 13.72
CA PHE A 315 13.55 1.34 15.11
C PHE A 315 12.14 0.81 15.33
N CYS A 316 11.10 1.42 14.76
CA CYS A 316 9.71 1.04 15.06
C CYS A 316 9.09 0.00 14.11
N LEU A 317 9.82 -0.40 13.06
CA LEU A 317 9.40 -1.44 12.12
C LEU A 317 10.31 -2.67 12.27
N PRO A 318 9.79 -3.79 12.83
CA PRO A 318 10.60 -4.97 13.15
C PRO A 318 11.37 -5.51 11.95
N ASP A 319 10.75 -5.53 10.77
CA ASP A 319 11.38 -6.04 9.55
C ASP A 319 12.55 -5.17 9.04
N MET A 320 12.56 -3.89 9.42
CA MET A 320 13.69 -2.99 9.15
C MET A 320 14.73 -3.08 10.26
N THR A 321 14.31 -3.19 11.52
CA THR A 321 15.20 -3.39 12.67
C THR A 321 16.04 -4.65 12.50
N TRP A 322 15.37 -5.78 12.25
CA TRP A 322 16.02 -7.07 12.01
C TRP A 322 16.96 -7.00 10.80
N GLN A 323 16.51 -6.44 9.68
CA GLN A 323 17.34 -6.35 8.48
C GLN A 323 18.57 -5.47 8.69
N PHE A 324 18.44 -4.39 9.46
CA PHE A 324 19.57 -3.53 9.80
C PHE A 324 20.58 -4.25 10.70
N ALA A 325 20.12 -5.06 11.65
CA ALA A 325 20.99 -5.91 12.47
C ALA A 325 21.79 -6.91 11.62
N GLN A 326 21.15 -7.57 10.65
CA GLN A 326 21.83 -8.46 9.71
C GLN A 326 22.86 -7.71 8.84
N MET A 327 22.53 -6.49 8.41
CA MET A 327 23.43 -5.64 7.64
C MET A 327 24.66 -5.22 8.44
N LEU A 328 24.49 -4.84 9.71
CA LEU A 328 25.60 -4.51 10.62
C LEU A 328 26.53 -5.70 10.82
N LYS A 329 25.98 -6.89 11.05
CA LYS A 329 26.78 -8.11 11.16
C LYS A 329 27.61 -8.37 9.90
N GLU A 330 26.98 -8.27 8.73
CA GLU A 330 27.68 -8.53 7.47
C GLU A 330 28.75 -7.48 7.17
N ASP A 331 28.47 -6.20 7.46
CA ASP A 331 29.42 -5.11 7.27
C ASP A 331 30.66 -5.29 8.16
N ILE A 332 30.47 -5.48 9.47
CA ILE A 332 31.57 -5.66 10.44
C ILE A 332 32.38 -6.93 10.14
N ARG A 333 31.71 -8.03 9.76
CA ARG A 333 32.39 -9.24 9.34
C ARG A 333 33.30 -9.01 8.12
N ARG A 334 32.87 -8.16 7.17
CA ARG A 334 33.63 -7.85 5.96
C ARG A 334 34.76 -6.85 6.19
N THR A 335 34.53 -5.82 7.00
CA THR A 335 35.45 -4.69 7.16
C THR A 335 36.42 -4.89 8.32
N GLU A 336 35.98 -5.52 9.41
CA GLU A 336 36.76 -5.70 10.64
C GLU A 336 37.12 -7.18 10.90
N HIS A 337 36.58 -8.12 10.13
CA HIS A 337 36.82 -9.57 10.29
C HIS A 337 36.44 -10.12 11.67
N ARG A 338 35.36 -9.58 12.26
CA ARG A 338 34.84 -9.97 13.58
C ARG A 338 33.44 -10.55 13.46
N GLU A 339 33.15 -11.56 14.29
CA GLU A 339 31.80 -12.07 14.48
C GLU A 339 31.12 -11.34 15.63
N VAL A 340 29.91 -10.85 15.38
CA VAL A 340 29.19 -9.98 16.31
C VAL A 340 27.74 -10.43 16.51
N ALA A 341 27.23 -10.16 17.72
CA ALA A 341 25.82 -10.17 18.07
C ALA A 341 25.27 -8.75 18.07
N VAL A 342 24.01 -8.55 17.68
CA VAL A 342 23.39 -7.22 17.62
C VAL A 342 22.11 -7.22 18.45
N TYR A 343 22.07 -6.32 19.42
CA TYR A 343 20.95 -6.07 20.31
C TYR A 343 20.36 -4.70 19.99
N VAL A 344 19.07 -4.51 20.31
CA VAL A 344 18.38 -3.24 20.09
C VAL A 344 17.63 -2.84 21.35
N THR A 345 17.85 -1.60 21.79
CA THR A 345 16.98 -0.93 22.75
C THR A 345 16.09 0.00 21.94
N CYS A 346 14.77 -0.15 22.04
CA CYS A 346 13.83 0.66 21.29
C CYS A 346 12.54 0.88 22.06
N ARG A 347 12.19 2.16 22.24
CA ARG A 347 10.89 2.60 22.72
C ARG A 347 10.16 3.33 21.61
N CYS A 348 8.91 2.98 21.33
CA CYS A 348 8.12 3.64 20.30
C CYS A 348 6.82 4.21 20.86
N SER A 349 6.59 5.49 20.58
CA SER A 349 5.29 6.13 20.79
C SER A 349 4.38 5.88 19.58
N ILE A 350 3.11 5.59 19.88
CA ILE A 350 2.06 5.43 18.88
C ILE A 350 0.97 6.45 19.17
N ASN A 351 0.65 7.27 18.16
CA ASN A 351 -0.36 8.31 18.22
C ASN A 351 -0.17 9.29 19.40
N GLY A 352 1.08 9.53 19.82
CA GLY A 352 1.40 10.41 20.95
C GLY A 352 1.11 9.82 22.32
N ASN A 353 0.77 8.53 22.41
CA ASN A 353 0.71 7.81 23.68
C ASN A 353 2.12 7.57 24.24
N GLU A 354 2.21 7.21 25.52
CA GLU A 354 3.46 6.80 26.16
C GLU A 354 4.16 5.70 25.36
N ALA A 355 5.48 5.84 25.18
CA ALA A 355 6.27 4.90 24.42
C ALA A 355 6.46 3.57 25.13
N VAL A 356 6.22 2.49 24.40
CA VAL A 356 6.39 1.11 24.86
C VAL A 356 7.67 0.51 24.28
N THR A 357 8.28 -0.41 25.02
CA THR A 357 9.42 -1.19 24.54
C THR A 357 8.95 -2.11 23.42
N MET A 358 9.65 -2.08 22.29
CA MET A 358 9.26 -2.80 21.08
C MET A 358 9.80 -4.22 21.03
N TYR A 359 11.03 -4.42 21.47
CA TYR A 359 11.81 -5.64 21.28
C TYR A 359 12.43 -6.11 22.61
N ASP A 360 12.63 -7.41 22.73
CA ASP A 360 13.41 -7.97 23.84
C ASP A 360 14.89 -7.57 23.69
N GLU A 361 15.37 -6.69 24.58
CA GLU A 361 16.72 -6.15 24.55
C GLU A 361 17.80 -7.21 24.85
N SER A 362 17.39 -8.40 25.34
CA SER A 362 18.28 -9.53 25.63
C SER A 362 18.49 -10.48 24.46
N VAL A 363 17.76 -10.30 23.35
CA VAL A 363 17.83 -11.17 22.18
C VAL A 363 18.83 -10.63 21.15
N ASP A 364 19.75 -11.51 20.71
CA ASP A 364 20.61 -11.24 19.56
C ASP A 364 19.81 -11.37 18.26
N LEU A 365 19.49 -10.23 17.65
CA LEU A 365 18.74 -10.17 16.39
C LEU A 365 19.48 -10.82 15.21
N THR A 366 20.78 -11.06 15.32
CA THR A 366 21.56 -11.75 14.28
C THR A 366 21.42 -13.26 14.31
N SER A 367 20.85 -13.81 15.38
CA SER A 367 20.71 -15.25 15.62
C SER A 367 19.27 -15.76 15.40
N VAL A 368 18.29 -14.86 15.36
CA VAL A 368 16.86 -15.20 15.21
C VAL A 368 16.37 -14.94 13.79
N PRO A 369 15.42 -15.75 13.28
CA PRO A 369 14.75 -15.45 12.02
C PRO A 369 13.74 -14.30 12.17
N TYR A 370 13.27 -13.79 11.03
CA TYR A 370 12.11 -12.89 10.96
C TYR A 370 11.03 -13.52 10.08
N SER A 371 9.81 -13.63 10.62
CA SER A 371 8.68 -14.25 9.92
C SER A 371 7.70 -13.22 9.36
N LEU A 372 7.17 -13.48 8.16
CA LEU A 372 6.07 -12.69 7.58
C LEU A 372 4.68 -13.25 7.89
N PHE A 373 4.63 -14.49 8.37
CA PHE A 373 3.40 -15.28 8.49
C PHE A 373 3.15 -15.81 9.91
N GLN A 374 4.11 -15.64 10.82
CA GLN A 374 4.02 -16.03 12.21
C GLN A 374 4.49 -14.87 13.08
N ALA A 375 4.14 -14.91 14.36
CA ALA A 375 4.69 -13.97 15.31
C ALA A 375 6.11 -14.38 15.72
N ASP A 376 6.94 -13.38 16.01
CA ASP A 376 8.31 -13.56 16.45
C ASP A 376 8.43 -13.20 17.94
N ASP A 377 8.94 -14.14 18.76
CA ASP A 377 8.99 -14.00 20.23
C ASP A 377 9.81 -12.80 20.73
N TRP A 378 10.72 -12.29 19.90
CA TRP A 378 11.55 -11.13 20.22
C TRP A 378 10.82 -9.79 20.05
N ILE A 379 9.61 -9.79 19.48
CA ILE A 379 8.74 -8.61 19.38
C ILE A 379 7.79 -8.62 20.58
N ILE A 380 8.16 -7.91 21.65
CA ILE A 380 7.42 -7.91 22.92
C ILE A 380 6.43 -6.75 23.06
N ALA A 381 6.33 -5.90 22.04
CA ALA A 381 5.45 -4.73 22.02
C ALA A 381 4.01 -5.13 22.35
N SER A 382 3.53 -4.79 23.54
CA SER A 382 2.18 -5.08 23.98
C SER A 382 1.53 -3.83 24.56
N LYS A 383 0.24 -3.68 24.29
CA LYS A 383 -0.64 -2.83 25.06
C LYS A 383 -2.01 -3.47 25.21
#